data_AF-A0A938SGD3-F1
#
_entry.id   AF-A0A938SGD3-F1
#
_cell.length_a   1.000
_cell.length_b   1.000
_cell.length_c   1.000
_cell.angle_alpha   90.00
_cell.angle_beta   90.00
_cell.angle_gamma   90.00
#
_symmetry.space_group_name_H-M   'P 1'
#
loop_
_entity.id
_entity.type
_entity.pdbx_description
1 polymer ?
#
loop_
_entity_poly.entity_id
_entity_poly.type
_entity_poly.pdbx_seq_one_letter_code
_entity_poly.pdbx_strand_id
1 'polypeptide(L)'
;MPIFSFNLSDFVFVWWALLYEAIPFVVLGSLVSGFVARCVSREAVTRVLPRSRLLGIAASAFLGLIFPMCECGIVPVIRRLVAKGVPVSCAVAYMLAAPIINPIVIGSTVLAFGRQNPAAIAGLRVGMAFVVATGLGILVWRLLGESNVLVRRDDGEHEHAAHDHHGHEG
;
A
#
# COMPACT_ATOMS: atom_id res chain seq x y z
N MET A 1 9.66 -39.34 7.95
CA MET A 1 10.01 -37.91 7.77
C MET A 1 9.34 -37.15 8.90
N PRO A 2 10.04 -36.75 9.98
CA PRO A 2 9.43 -35.94 11.04
C PRO A 2 9.38 -34.49 10.56
N ILE A 3 8.17 -33.93 10.45
CA ILE A 3 7.91 -32.67 9.72
C ILE A 3 8.05 -31.45 10.64
N PHE A 4 8.10 -31.60 11.97
CA PHE A 4 8.34 -30.50 12.91
C PHE A 4 9.10 -31.00 14.15
N SER A 5 10.41 -30.77 14.20
CA SER A 5 11.14 -30.66 15.48
C SER A 5 11.24 -29.19 15.80
N PHE A 6 10.44 -28.70 16.75
CA PHE A 6 10.46 -27.29 17.14
C PHE A 6 11.68 -27.05 18.04
N ASN A 7 12.80 -26.64 17.44
CA ASN A 7 13.98 -26.21 18.20
C ASN A 7 13.89 -24.70 18.43
N LEU A 8 13.98 -24.27 19.69
CA LEU A 8 13.92 -22.85 20.04
C LEU A 8 15.03 -22.05 19.34
N SER A 9 16.20 -22.68 19.15
CA SER A 9 17.34 -22.06 18.46
C SER A 9 17.04 -21.76 16.98
N ASP A 10 16.38 -22.70 16.29
CA ASP A 10 15.99 -22.53 14.89
C ASP A 10 14.90 -21.46 14.75
N PHE A 11 13.93 -21.44 15.68
CA PHE A 11 12.91 -20.39 15.72
C PHE A 11 13.53 -19.00 15.92
N VAL A 12 14.43 -18.84 16.90
CA VAL A 12 15.10 -17.56 17.18
C VAL A 12 15.94 -17.13 15.99
N PHE A 13 16.65 -18.05 15.33
CA PHE A 13 17.44 -17.73 14.14
C PHE A 13 16.57 -17.23 12.99
N VAL A 14 15.48 -17.94 12.65
CA VAL A 14 14.56 -17.55 11.59
C VAL A 14 13.87 -16.22 11.91
N TRP A 15 13.43 -16.02 13.16
CA TRP A 15 12.81 -14.77 13.59
C TRP A 15 13.78 -13.58 13.46
N TRP A 16 15.01 -13.75 13.90
CA TRP A 16 16.06 -12.74 13.78
C TRP A 16 16.34 -12.44 12.30
N ALA A 17 16.48 -13.46 11.45
CA ALA A 17 16.70 -13.29 10.02
C ALA A 17 15.59 -12.47 9.35
N LEU A 18 14.32 -12.82 9.59
CA LEU A 18 13.17 -12.07 9.07
C LEU A 18 13.13 -10.63 9.57
N LEU A 19 13.52 -10.40 10.83
CA LEU A 19 13.56 -9.05 11.40
C LEU A 19 14.62 -8.19 10.70
N TYR A 20 15.85 -8.69 10.51
CA TYR A 20 16.90 -7.97 9.78
C TYR A 20 16.56 -7.74 8.32
N GLU A 21 15.84 -8.66 7.70
CA GLU A 21 15.40 -8.50 6.32
C GLU A 21 14.26 -7.49 6.21
N ALA A 22 13.29 -7.50 7.12
CA ALA A 22 12.14 -6.60 7.08
C ALA A 22 12.49 -5.14 7.43
N ILE A 23 13.41 -4.91 8.37
CA ILE A 23 13.82 -3.55 8.80
C ILE A 23 14.16 -2.62 7.62
N PRO A 24 15.10 -2.96 6.70
CA PRO A 24 15.44 -2.07 5.60
C PRO A 24 14.25 -1.82 4.66
N PHE A 25 13.41 -2.83 4.41
CA PHE A 25 12.21 -2.67 3.58
C PHE A 25 11.15 -1.78 4.24
N VAL A 26 10.94 -1.91 5.55
CA VAL A 26 9.99 -1.08 6.31
C VAL A 26 10.47 0.37 6.38
N VAL A 27 11.77 0.59 6.64
CA VAL A 27 12.36 1.94 6.67
C VAL A 27 12.26 2.59 5.30
N LEU A 28 12.66 1.89 4.24
CA LEU A 28 12.57 2.38 2.87
C LEU A 28 11.11 2.65 2.47
N GLY A 29 10.18 1.74 2.79
CA GLY A 29 8.75 1.94 2.57
C GLY A 29 8.19 3.15 3.33
N SER A 30 8.66 3.40 4.55
CA SER A 30 8.27 4.55 5.37
C SER A 30 8.80 5.88 4.81
N LEU A 31 10.03 5.88 4.29
CA LEU A 31 10.65 7.02 3.59
C LEU A 31 9.94 7.32 2.27
N VAL A 32 9.73 6.30 1.43
CA VAL A 32 8.96 6.42 0.18
C VAL A 32 7.56 6.92 0.47
N SER A 33 6.90 6.40 1.51
CA SER A 33 5.60 6.88 1.96
C SER A 33 5.62 8.36 2.34
N GLY A 34 6.72 8.85 2.92
CA GLY A 34 6.89 10.26 3.30
C GLY A 34 7.08 11.14 2.06
N PHE A 35 7.87 10.65 1.10
CA PHE A 35 8.08 11.30 -0.19
C PHE A 35 6.79 11.35 -1.03
N VAL A 36 6.06 10.24 -1.12
CA VAL A 36 4.73 10.18 -1.74
C VAL A 36 3.77 11.14 -1.03
N ALA A 37 3.85 11.25 0.29
CA ALA A 37 3.09 12.27 1.02
C ALA A 37 3.56 13.72 0.71
N ARG A 38 4.78 13.96 0.21
CA ARG A 38 5.16 15.30 -0.27
C ARG A 38 4.70 15.54 -1.71
N CYS A 39 4.81 14.53 -2.58
CA CYS A 39 4.49 14.62 -4.01
C CYS A 39 2.99 14.57 -4.31
N VAL A 40 2.23 13.80 -3.54
CA VAL A 40 0.77 13.65 -3.73
C VAL A 40 0.07 14.72 -2.89
N SER A 41 -0.19 15.88 -3.50
CA SER A 41 -1.01 16.94 -2.88
C SER A 41 -2.49 16.56 -2.90
N ARG A 42 -3.31 17.19 -2.05
CA ARG A 42 -4.77 16.99 -2.03
C ARG A 42 -5.37 17.29 -3.40
N GLU A 43 -4.86 18.32 -4.07
CA GLU A 43 -5.26 18.76 -5.40
C GLU A 43 -4.93 17.71 -6.46
N ALA A 44 -3.74 17.09 -6.38
CA ALA A 44 -3.34 16.00 -7.27
C ALA A 44 -4.27 14.77 -7.12
N VAL A 45 -4.62 14.40 -5.89
CA VAL A 45 -5.59 13.32 -5.63
C VAL A 45 -6.95 13.68 -6.23
N THR A 46 -7.49 14.88 -6.00
CA THR A 46 -8.80 15.28 -6.53
C THR A 46 -8.83 15.46 -8.05
N ARG A 47 -7.68 15.71 -8.68
CA ARG A 47 -7.55 15.84 -10.14
C ARG A 47 -7.39 14.49 -10.84
N VAL A 48 -6.73 13.54 -10.19
CA VAL A 48 -6.47 12.19 -10.72
C VAL A 48 -7.62 11.25 -10.40
N LEU A 49 -8.27 11.37 -9.24
CA LEU A 49 -9.45 10.56 -8.93
C LEU A 49 -10.67 11.10 -9.71
N PRO A 50 -11.27 10.29 -10.59
CA PRO A 50 -12.44 10.70 -11.34
C PRO A 50 -13.63 10.98 -10.41
N ARG A 51 -14.51 11.90 -10.84
CA ARG A 51 -15.72 12.30 -10.08
C ARG A 51 -16.63 11.12 -9.70
N SER A 52 -16.62 10.06 -10.50
CA SER A 52 -17.38 8.83 -10.22
C SER A 52 -16.60 7.90 -9.30
N ARG A 53 -17.20 7.57 -8.14
CA ARG A 53 -16.54 6.73 -7.12
C ARG A 53 -16.17 5.33 -7.62
N LEU A 54 -16.96 4.76 -8.52
CA LEU A 54 -16.64 3.46 -9.15
C LEU A 54 -15.38 3.53 -10.00
N LEU A 55 -15.22 4.58 -10.80
CA LEU A 55 -13.97 4.79 -11.54
C LEU A 55 -12.82 5.12 -10.59
N GLY A 56 -13.07 5.80 -9.46
CA GLY A 56 -12.05 6.04 -8.44
C GLY A 56 -11.48 4.75 -7.85
N ILE A 57 -12.35 3.78 -7.55
CA ILE A 57 -11.97 2.45 -7.05
C ILE A 57 -11.19 1.69 -8.14
N ALA A 58 -11.72 1.64 -9.36
CA ALA A 58 -11.03 1.00 -10.48
C ALA A 58 -9.66 1.62 -10.76
N ALA A 59 -9.55 2.95 -10.77
CA ALA A 59 -8.30 3.68 -10.96
C ALA A 59 -7.30 3.39 -9.83
N SER A 60 -7.76 3.29 -8.58
CA SER A 60 -6.89 2.93 -7.45
C SER A 60 -6.38 1.49 -7.53
N ALA A 61 -7.18 0.54 -8.04
CA ALA A 61 -6.70 -0.81 -8.33
C ALA A 61 -5.64 -0.81 -9.45
N PHE A 62 -5.84 0.00 -10.50
CA PHE A 62 -4.83 0.19 -11.55
C PHE A 62 -3.54 0.84 -11.03
N LEU A 63 -3.63 1.72 -10.04
CA LEU A 63 -2.46 2.34 -9.42
C LEU A 63 -1.53 1.29 -8.79
N GLY A 64 -2.07 0.13 -8.38
CA GLY A 64 -1.29 -1.00 -7.88
C GLY A 64 -0.29 -1.57 -8.89
N LEU A 65 -0.57 -1.46 -10.19
CA LEU A 65 0.34 -1.86 -11.26
C LEU A 65 1.53 -0.89 -11.39
N ILE A 66 1.27 0.42 -11.25
CA ILE A 66 2.27 1.48 -11.42
C ILE A 66 3.14 1.61 -10.17
N PHE A 67 2.53 1.46 -8.99
CA PHE A 67 3.19 1.59 -7.70
C PHE A 67 3.03 0.30 -6.88
N PRO A 68 3.74 -0.78 -7.25
CA PRO A 68 3.75 -2.00 -6.45
C PRO A 68 4.46 -1.74 -5.12
N MET A 69 3.78 -2.05 -4.02
CA MET A 69 4.30 -1.95 -2.67
C MET A 69 4.18 -3.31 -1.97
N CYS A 70 5.15 -3.65 -1.13
CA CYS A 70 5.07 -4.81 -0.27
C CYS A 70 4.09 -4.57 0.89
N GLU A 71 3.54 -5.65 1.46
CA GLU A 71 2.60 -5.57 2.59
C GLU A 71 3.18 -4.80 3.80
N CYS A 72 4.50 -4.85 3.99
CA CYS A 72 5.21 -4.11 5.04
C CYS A 72 5.18 -2.59 4.82
N GLY A 73 5.23 -2.14 3.56
CA GLY A 73 5.28 -0.73 3.19
C GLY A 73 3.91 -0.12 2.85
N ILE A 74 2.93 -0.95 2.49
CA ILE A 74 1.65 -0.47 1.99
C ILE A 74 0.76 0.13 3.09
N VAL A 75 0.86 -0.40 4.31
CA VAL A 75 0.10 0.06 5.48
C VAL A 75 0.38 1.53 5.82
N PRO A 76 1.65 1.98 6.02
CA PRO A 76 1.91 3.38 6.31
C PRO A 76 1.56 4.31 5.15
N VAL A 77 1.70 3.88 3.89
CA VAL A 77 1.27 4.65 2.71
C VAL A 77 -0.23 4.88 2.73
N ILE A 78 -1.02 3.81 2.87
CA ILE A 78 -2.48 3.89 2.89
C ILE A 78 -2.96 4.78 4.02
N ARG A 79 -2.40 4.62 5.22
CA ARG A 79 -2.77 5.45 6.38
C ARG A 79 -2.58 6.94 6.08
N ARG A 80 -1.46 7.32 5.44
CA ARG A 80 -1.21 8.71 5.03
C ARG A 80 -2.13 9.18 3.90
N LEU A 81 -2.43 8.33 2.92
CA LEU A 81 -3.35 8.67 1.82
C LEU A 81 -4.79 8.87 2.31
N VAL A 82 -5.27 8.01 3.21
CA VAL A 82 -6.59 8.14 3.84
C VAL A 82 -6.65 9.40 4.71
N ALA A 83 -5.60 9.71 5.49
CA ALA A 83 -5.51 10.94 6.27
C ALA A 83 -5.63 12.21 5.39
N LYS A 84 -5.20 12.14 4.13
CA LYS A 84 -5.32 13.23 3.15
C LYS A 84 -6.68 13.30 2.45
N GLY A 85 -7.60 12.39 2.75
CA GLY A 85 -8.95 12.38 2.20
C GLY A 85 -9.17 11.43 1.02
N VAL A 86 -8.24 10.48 0.76
CA VAL A 86 -8.54 9.38 -0.17
C VAL A 86 -9.63 8.49 0.44
N PRO A 87 -10.71 8.16 -0.29
CA PRO A 87 -11.74 7.25 0.20
C PRO A 87 -11.17 5.90 0.61
N VAL A 88 -11.62 5.36 1.75
CA VAL A 88 -11.17 4.06 2.26
C VAL A 88 -11.40 2.94 1.23
N SER A 89 -12.50 3.00 0.46
CA SER A 89 -12.77 2.05 -0.63
C SER A 89 -11.68 2.03 -1.69
N CYS A 90 -11.13 3.19 -2.07
CA CYS A 90 -10.01 3.30 -3.02
C CYS A 90 -8.70 2.80 -2.38
N ALA A 91 -8.48 3.12 -1.10
CA ALA A 91 -7.31 2.67 -0.38
C ALA A 91 -7.26 1.14 -0.26
N VAL A 92 -8.38 0.49 0.07
CA VAL A 92 -8.49 -0.97 0.15
C VAL A 92 -8.31 -1.62 -1.23
N ALA A 93 -8.90 -1.04 -2.28
CA ALA A 93 -8.72 -1.56 -3.64
C ALA A 93 -7.25 -1.50 -4.08
N TYR A 94 -6.54 -0.39 -3.82
CA TYR A 94 -5.09 -0.32 -4.02
C TYR A 94 -4.32 -1.32 -3.17
N MET A 95 -4.69 -1.49 -1.89
CA MET A 95 -4.05 -2.42 -0.96
C MET A 95 -4.03 -3.86 -1.48
N LEU A 96 -5.15 -4.28 -2.05
CA LEU A 96 -5.33 -5.61 -2.62
C LEU A 96 -4.63 -5.75 -3.97
N ALA A 97 -4.69 -4.71 -4.81
CA ALA A 97 -4.14 -4.75 -6.15
C ALA A 97 -2.61 -4.70 -6.18
N ALA A 98 -1.98 -3.90 -5.33
CA ALA A 98 -0.53 -3.64 -5.36
C ALA A 98 0.37 -4.88 -5.25
N PRO A 99 0.13 -5.85 -4.35
CA PRO A 99 0.94 -7.08 -4.33
C PRO A 99 0.57 -8.07 -5.44
N ILE A 100 -0.70 -8.13 -5.85
CA ILE A 100 -1.20 -9.17 -6.76
C ILE A 100 -0.88 -8.83 -8.23
N ILE A 101 -1.00 -7.56 -8.60
CA ILE A 101 -0.76 -7.04 -9.95
C ILE A 101 0.72 -6.60 -10.11
N ASN A 102 1.59 -6.94 -9.16
CA ASN A 102 3.01 -6.60 -9.19
C ASN A 102 3.71 -7.21 -10.44
N PRO A 103 4.44 -6.43 -11.25
CA PRO A 103 5.18 -6.93 -12.42
C PRO A 103 6.12 -8.10 -12.11
N ILE A 104 6.75 -8.12 -10.94
CA ILE A 104 7.64 -9.21 -10.50
C ILE A 104 6.83 -10.50 -10.32
N VAL A 105 5.64 -10.38 -9.72
CA VAL A 105 4.72 -11.49 -9.47
C VAL A 105 4.09 -11.99 -10.78
N ILE A 106 3.78 -11.10 -11.70
CA ILE A 106 3.34 -11.45 -13.05
C ILE A 106 4.47 -12.19 -13.79
N GLY A 107 5.70 -11.66 -13.73
CA GLY A 107 6.88 -12.27 -14.33
C GLY A 107 7.15 -13.68 -13.79
N SER A 108 7.09 -13.88 -12.47
CA SER A 108 7.25 -15.21 -11.87
C SER A 108 6.15 -16.19 -12.30
N THR A 109 4.92 -15.70 -12.52
CA THR A 109 3.83 -16.53 -13.06
C THR A 109 4.11 -16.99 -14.48
N VAL A 110 4.56 -16.07 -15.34
CA VAL A 110 4.89 -16.36 -16.73
C VAL A 110 6.02 -17.40 -16.81
N LEU A 111 7.03 -17.27 -15.96
CA LEU A 111 8.14 -18.22 -15.88
C LEU A 111 7.68 -19.58 -15.35
N ALA A 112 6.89 -19.61 -14.27
CA ALA A 112 6.40 -20.85 -13.67
C ALA A 112 5.50 -21.65 -14.62
N PHE A 113 4.67 -20.98 -15.42
CA PHE A 113 3.74 -21.61 -16.37
C PHE A 113 4.20 -21.51 -17.83
N GLY A 114 5.49 -21.29 -18.08
CA GLY A 114 6.03 -21.08 -19.43
C GLY A 114 5.71 -22.20 -20.44
N ARG A 115 5.45 -23.43 -19.97
CA ARG A 115 5.05 -24.59 -20.79
C ARG A 115 3.55 -24.70 -21.08
N GLN A 116 2.70 -23.91 -20.42
CA GLN A 116 1.24 -23.98 -20.48
C GLN A 116 0.66 -22.57 -20.61
N ASN A 117 0.39 -22.10 -21.84
CA ASN A 117 -0.25 -20.81 -22.14
C ASN A 117 -0.01 -19.69 -21.09
N PRO A 118 1.24 -19.26 -20.88
CA PRO A 118 1.62 -18.38 -19.76
C PRO A 118 0.91 -17.03 -19.81
N ALA A 119 0.64 -16.50 -21.01
CA ALA A 119 -0.09 -15.26 -21.20
C ALA A 119 -1.56 -15.35 -20.75
N ALA A 120 -2.22 -16.50 -20.96
CA ALA A 120 -3.60 -16.70 -20.54
C ALA A 120 -3.70 -16.78 -19.00
N ILE A 121 -2.76 -17.47 -18.36
CA ILE A 121 -2.73 -17.62 -16.89
C ILE A 121 -2.38 -16.29 -16.22
N ALA A 122 -1.38 -15.57 -16.72
CA ALA A 122 -1.02 -14.25 -16.22
C ALA A 122 -2.17 -13.24 -16.43
N GLY A 123 -2.80 -13.26 -17.61
CA GLY A 123 -3.96 -12.41 -17.92
C GLY A 123 -5.15 -12.71 -17.02
N LEU A 124 -5.46 -13.99 -16.79
CA LEU A 124 -6.53 -14.40 -15.88
C LEU A 124 -6.23 -13.96 -14.44
N ARG A 125 -4.98 -14.09 -13.99
CA ARG A 125 -4.56 -13.64 -12.66
C ARG A 125 -4.77 -12.14 -12.48
N VAL A 126 -4.28 -11.34 -13.42
CA VAL A 126 -4.42 -9.87 -13.37
C VAL A 126 -5.89 -9.46 -13.48
N GLY A 127 -6.64 -10.08 -14.40
CA GLY A 127 -8.07 -9.82 -14.59
C GLY A 127 -8.88 -10.14 -13.35
N MET A 128 -8.69 -11.34 -12.77
CA MET A 128 -9.36 -11.76 -11.53
C MET A 128 -8.96 -10.87 -10.35
N ALA A 129 -7.67 -10.54 -10.22
CA ALA A 129 -7.19 -9.64 -9.19
C ALA A 129 -7.85 -8.27 -9.27
N PHE A 130 -7.96 -7.72 -10.47
CA PHE A 130 -8.61 -6.44 -10.71
C PHE A 130 -10.11 -6.46 -10.39
N VAL A 131 -10.81 -7.52 -10.81
CA VAL A 131 -12.24 -7.73 -10.51
C VAL A 131 -12.46 -7.87 -9.01
N VAL A 132 -11.65 -8.67 -8.33
CA VAL A 132 -11.74 -8.88 -6.87
C VAL A 132 -11.41 -7.60 -6.11
N ALA A 133 -10.33 -6.89 -6.47
CA ALA A 133 -9.95 -5.63 -5.82
C ALA A 133 -11.03 -4.56 -5.99
N THR A 134 -11.57 -4.42 -7.20
CA THR A 134 -12.65 -3.46 -7.48
C THR A 134 -13.95 -3.88 -6.80
N GLY A 135 -14.30 -5.18 -6.85
CA GLY A 135 -15.49 -5.73 -6.21
C GLY A 135 -15.46 -5.58 -4.69
N LEU A 136 -14.31 -5.83 -4.06
CA LEU A 136 -14.11 -5.59 -2.62
C LEU A 136 -14.11 -4.10 -2.29
N GLY A 137 -13.52 -3.25 -3.13
CA GLY A 137 -13.63 -1.80 -2.96
C GLY A 137 -15.07 -1.30 -3.03
N ILE A 138 -15.88 -1.86 -3.95
CA ILE A 138 -17.32 -1.60 -4.08
C ILE A 138 -18.08 -2.15 -2.87
N LEU A 139 -17.72 -3.35 -2.40
CA LEU A 139 -18.33 -3.96 -1.22
C LEU A 139 -18.06 -3.12 0.02
N VAL A 140 -16.81 -2.70 0.24
CA VAL A 140 -16.41 -1.78 1.31
C VAL A 140 -17.18 -0.47 1.17
N TRP A 141 -17.32 0.07 -0.04
CA TRP A 141 -18.14 1.25 -0.27
C TRP A 141 -19.62 1.05 0.11
N ARG A 142 -20.19 -0.12 -0.17
CA ARG A 142 -21.57 -0.47 0.19
C ARG A 142 -21.77 -0.72 1.68
N LEU A 143 -20.79 -1.38 2.33
CA LEU A 143 -20.86 -1.72 3.75
C LEU A 143 -20.56 -0.51 4.66
N LEU A 144 -19.60 0.33 4.27
CA LEU A 144 -19.24 1.55 5.01
C LEU A 144 -20.07 2.77 4.55
N GLY A 145 -21.13 2.53 3.77
CA GLY A 145 -21.98 3.52 3.09
C GLY A 145 -22.12 4.84 3.84
N GLU A 146 -21.62 5.91 3.20
CA GLU A 146 -21.70 7.33 3.60
C GLU A 146 -21.37 7.70 5.06
N SER A 147 -20.87 6.77 5.87
CA SER A 147 -20.30 7.09 7.18
C SER A 147 -18.98 7.81 6.96
N ASN A 148 -19.09 9.13 6.81
CA ASN A 148 -18.09 10.14 7.07
C ASN A 148 -16.94 9.62 7.95
N VAL A 149 -15.85 9.18 7.32
CA VAL A 149 -14.52 9.45 7.86
C VAL A 149 -14.00 10.65 7.09
N LEU A 150 -14.66 11.78 7.35
CA LEU A 150 -14.02 13.09 7.39
C LEU A 150 -12.72 12.86 8.19
N VAL A 151 -11.54 13.24 7.71
CA VAL A 151 -11.07 14.63 7.86
C VAL A 151 -11.54 15.22 9.20
N ARG A 152 -11.29 14.51 10.29
CA ARG A 152 -10.94 15.13 11.57
C ARG A 152 -9.42 15.03 11.59
N ARG A 153 -8.74 15.97 10.92
CA ARG A 153 -8.14 17.11 11.61
C ARG A 153 -7.48 16.63 12.89
N ASP A 154 -6.39 15.90 12.72
CA ASP A 154 -5.27 16.07 13.62
C ASP A 154 -4.28 16.96 12.87
N ASP A 155 -4.61 18.25 12.88
CA ASP A 155 -3.61 19.29 12.72
C ASP A 155 -2.76 19.22 13.99
N GLY A 156 -1.76 18.35 13.95
CA GLY A 156 -0.61 18.33 14.84
C GLY A 156 0.59 18.83 14.05
N GLU A 157 0.74 20.14 14.11
CA GLU A 157 1.74 21.03 13.53
C GLU A 157 3.14 20.45 13.23
N HIS A 158 3.66 20.94 12.11
CA HIS A 158 5.07 21.16 11.86
C HIS A 158 5.71 21.98 13.00
N GLU A 159 6.79 21.50 13.62
CA GLU A 159 7.86 22.40 14.09
C GLU A 159 9.20 21.65 14.30
N HIS A 160 9.90 21.40 13.19
CA HIS A 160 11.36 21.38 13.18
C HIS A 160 11.82 22.63 12.42
N ALA A 161 11.62 23.79 13.04
CA ALA A 161 12.26 25.03 12.64
C ALA A 161 13.35 25.34 13.67
N ALA A 162 14.58 25.09 13.24
CA ALA A 162 15.77 25.53 13.92
C ALA A 162 15.74 27.06 14.08
N HIS A 163 15.81 27.55 15.32
CA HIS A 163 16.25 28.89 15.65
C HIS A 163 17.10 28.80 16.93
N ASP A 164 18.36 28.37 16.75
CA ASP A 164 19.45 28.96 17.51
C ASP A 164 19.49 30.45 17.17
N HIS A 165 19.48 31.34 18.19
CA HIS A 165 20.16 32.63 18.24
C HIS A 165 19.56 33.58 19.32
N HIS A 166 20.42 33.94 20.29
CA HIS A 166 20.49 35.17 21.10
C HIS A 166 19.58 35.42 22.33
N GLY A 167 20.24 35.75 23.46
CA GLY A 167 19.70 36.43 24.66
C GLY A 167 20.38 35.98 25.96
N HIS A 168 21.57 36.47 26.33
CA HIS A 168 21.83 37.65 27.20
C HIS A 168 21.17 37.61 28.60
N GLU A 169 22.04 37.47 29.60
CA GLU A 169 22.14 38.22 30.86
C GLU A 169 21.00 38.23 31.90
N GLY A 170 21.38 37.78 33.10
CA GLY A 170 20.79 38.05 34.41
C GLY A 170 21.74 37.55 35.49
#